data_AF-A0AA39MYR4-F1
#
_entry.id   AF-A0AA39MYR4-F1
#
_cell.length_a   1.000
_cell.length_b   1.000
_cell.length_c   1.000
_cell.angle_alpha   90.00
_cell.angle_beta   90.00
_cell.angle_gamma   90.00
#
_symmetry.space_group_name_H-M   'P 1'
#
loop_
_entity.id
_entity.type
_entity.pdbx_description
1 polymer ?
#
loop_
_entity_poly.entity_id
_entity_poly.type
_entity_poly.pdbx_seq_one_letter_code
_entity_poly.pdbx_strand_id
1 'polypeptide(L)'
;MSPKPAEVVFSPDVKNMDDWARRTRMSLTTADALGATYARAQPWFEHLKQQLVVEHKWREVQRDSRMLFTLENASIWSSTTGHPAGPPLKLQLPVHASSFFSPDRRVQWQMVFHSDIFESVRKICPPIADILYLLQCLLPGMITLVFEEHMPGQGVYRTTRGLPPDSWVIKNERQLVRVVGIDRFRDLRRACSDTALSYSLQVIRQ
;
A
#
# COMPACT_ATOMS: atom_id res chain seq x y z
N MET A 1 -13.06 -23.88 9.40
CA MET A 1 -12.05 -23.16 8.58
C MET A 1 -11.52 -22.01 9.41
N SER A 2 -10.21 -21.91 9.59
CA SER A 2 -9.62 -20.71 10.19
C SER A 2 -9.91 -19.49 9.30
N PRO A 3 -10.16 -18.30 9.87
CA PRO A 3 -10.38 -17.10 9.08
C PRO A 3 -9.15 -16.85 8.19
N LYS A 4 -9.40 -16.45 6.93
CA LYS A 4 -8.30 -16.04 6.05
C LYS A 4 -7.62 -14.82 6.64
N PRO A 5 -6.28 -14.72 6.58
CA PRO A 5 -5.59 -13.52 7.04
C PRO A 5 -6.04 -12.31 6.21
N ALA A 6 -5.85 -11.11 6.75
CA ALA A 6 -6.01 -9.90 5.94
C ALA A 6 -5.00 -9.90 4.78
N GLU A 7 -5.43 -9.40 3.63
CA GLU A 7 -4.65 -9.37 2.38
C GLU A 7 -4.51 -7.91 1.90
N VAL A 8 -3.39 -7.61 1.24
CA VAL A 8 -3.22 -6.34 0.53
C VAL A 8 -3.88 -6.44 -0.84
N VAL A 9 -4.80 -5.52 -1.12
CA VAL A 9 -5.53 -5.47 -2.39
C VAL A 9 -5.20 -4.18 -3.13
N PHE A 10 -4.50 -4.32 -4.25
CA PHE A 10 -4.36 -3.31 -5.29
C PHE A 10 -5.58 -3.26 -6.22
N SER A 11 -6.10 -2.06 -6.48
CA SER A 11 -7.17 -1.77 -7.42
C SER A 11 -6.89 -0.46 -8.18
N PRO A 12 -6.68 -0.50 -9.51
CA PRO A 12 -6.51 0.70 -10.32
C PRO A 12 -7.85 1.34 -10.74
N ASP A 13 -8.97 0.83 -10.23
CA ASP A 13 -10.30 1.32 -10.58
C ASP A 13 -10.57 2.70 -9.94
N VAL A 14 -10.75 3.71 -10.79
CA VAL A 14 -11.04 5.08 -10.39
C VAL A 14 -12.35 5.17 -9.59
N LYS A 15 -13.34 4.31 -9.87
CA LYS A 15 -14.58 4.26 -9.09
C LYS A 15 -14.32 3.90 -7.64
N ASN A 16 -13.46 2.91 -7.38
CA ASN A 16 -13.08 2.53 -6.03
C ASN A 16 -12.33 3.67 -5.32
N MET A 17 -11.43 4.37 -6.02
CA MET A 17 -10.77 5.54 -5.45
C MET A 17 -11.74 6.69 -5.14
N ASP A 18 -12.73 6.91 -6.00
CA ASP A 18 -13.79 7.90 -5.81
C ASP A 18 -14.69 7.58 -4.61
N ASP A 19 -15.02 6.29 -4.41
CA ASP A 19 -15.71 5.82 -3.20
C ASP A 19 -14.91 6.10 -1.92
N TRP A 20 -13.59 5.85 -1.95
CA TRP A 20 -12.70 6.19 -0.85
C TRP A 20 -12.52 7.69 -0.64
N ALA A 21 -12.49 8.48 -1.71
CA ALA A 21 -12.44 9.94 -1.65
C ALA A 21 -13.69 10.51 -0.96
N ARG A 22 -14.88 10.06 -1.36
CA ARG A 22 -16.14 10.41 -0.68
C ARG A 22 -16.14 10.01 0.79
N ARG A 23 -15.75 8.76 1.09
CA ARG A 23 -15.73 8.23 2.45
C ARG A 23 -14.78 9.03 3.34
N THR A 24 -13.55 9.26 2.88
CA THR A 24 -12.51 9.96 3.65
C THR A 24 -12.69 11.47 3.65
N ARG A 25 -13.61 11.99 2.81
CA ARG A 25 -13.84 13.42 2.56
C ARG A 25 -12.60 14.12 1.99
N MET A 26 -11.68 13.37 1.40
CA MET A 26 -10.53 13.90 0.68
C MET A 26 -10.84 13.87 -0.81
N SER A 27 -10.95 15.05 -1.43
CA SER A 27 -11.25 15.14 -2.86
C SER A 27 -10.22 14.37 -3.70
N LEU A 28 -10.68 13.69 -4.74
CA LEU A 28 -9.77 13.17 -5.77
C LEU A 28 -9.00 14.35 -6.36
N THR A 29 -7.68 14.20 -6.38
CA THR A 29 -6.79 15.21 -6.93
C THR A 29 -6.72 15.06 -8.46
N THR A 30 -6.38 16.13 -9.17
CA THR A 30 -6.14 16.05 -10.62
C THR A 30 -4.90 15.20 -10.91
N ALA A 31 -4.79 14.67 -12.14
CA ALA A 31 -3.61 13.89 -12.54
C ALA A 31 -2.29 14.66 -12.33
N ASP A 32 -2.27 15.96 -12.64
CA ASP A 32 -1.08 16.80 -12.46
C ASP A 32 -0.74 17.00 -10.98
N ALA A 33 -1.74 17.28 -10.15
CA ALA A 33 -1.53 17.45 -8.71
C ALA A 33 -1.14 16.12 -8.04
N LEU A 34 -1.64 14.98 -8.53
CA LEU A 34 -1.18 13.65 -8.13
C LEU A 34 0.29 13.46 -8.49
N GLY A 35 0.67 13.74 -9.74
CA GLY A 35 2.04 13.63 -10.22
C GLY A 35 3.02 14.47 -9.38
N ALA A 36 2.66 15.73 -9.11
CA ALA A 36 3.46 16.61 -8.26
C ALA A 36 3.56 16.09 -6.82
N THR A 37 2.47 15.57 -6.25
CA THR A 37 2.47 15.02 -4.88
C THR A 37 3.29 13.74 -4.78
N TYR A 38 3.21 12.86 -5.78
CA TYR A 38 4.03 11.66 -5.87
C TYR A 38 5.51 11.99 -6.06
N ALA A 39 5.84 12.99 -6.90
CA ALA A 39 7.21 13.48 -7.07
C ALA A 39 7.79 14.00 -5.75
N ARG A 40 7.01 14.75 -4.95
CA ARG A 40 7.42 15.18 -3.60
C ARG A 40 7.65 14.03 -2.63
N ALA A 41 7.02 12.87 -2.85
CA ALA A 41 7.21 11.67 -2.04
C ALA A 41 8.45 10.85 -2.45
N GLN A 42 9.00 11.05 -3.65
CA GLN A 42 10.15 10.27 -4.15
C GLN A 42 11.37 10.30 -3.22
N PRO A 43 11.78 11.43 -2.61
CA PRO A 43 12.88 11.43 -1.64
C PRO A 43 12.61 10.53 -0.42
N TRP A 44 11.35 10.40 0.00
CA TRP A 44 10.97 9.50 1.09
C TRP A 44 11.02 8.04 0.62
N PHE A 45 10.52 7.73 -0.58
CA PHE A 45 10.67 6.40 -1.17
C PHE A 45 12.13 5.99 -1.33
N GLU A 46 13.01 6.91 -1.74
CA GLU A 46 14.45 6.66 -1.84
C GLU A 46 15.07 6.42 -0.45
N HIS A 47 14.66 7.16 0.58
CA HIS A 47 15.08 6.88 1.95
C HIS A 47 14.66 5.48 2.42
N LEU A 48 13.40 5.09 2.19
CA LEU A 48 12.91 3.74 2.50
C LEU A 48 13.68 2.67 1.71
N LYS A 49 14.01 2.95 0.44
CA LYS A 49 14.87 2.09 -0.38
C LYS A 49 16.24 1.89 0.26
N GLN A 50 16.88 2.96 0.73
CA GLN A 50 18.18 2.88 1.40
C GLN A 50 18.11 2.03 2.67
N GLN A 51 17.07 2.18 3.49
CA GLN A 51 16.86 1.32 4.66
C GLN A 51 16.70 -0.15 4.26
N LEU A 52 15.93 -0.45 3.21
CA LEU A 52 15.77 -1.81 2.71
C LEU A 52 17.10 -2.44 2.29
N VAL A 53 17.95 -1.67 1.59
CA VAL A 53 19.25 -2.16 1.11
C VAL A 53 20.25 -2.33 2.26
N VAL A 54 20.41 -1.30 3.10
CA VAL A 54 21.46 -1.24 4.12
C VAL A 54 21.10 -2.09 5.33
N GLU A 55 19.87 -1.98 5.83
CA GLU A 55 19.45 -2.60 7.10
C GLU A 55 18.82 -3.98 6.87
N HIS A 56 18.09 -4.15 5.77
CA HIS A 56 17.34 -5.38 5.48
C HIS A 56 17.95 -6.25 4.38
N LYS A 57 19.14 -5.88 3.86
CA LYS A 57 19.90 -6.65 2.86
C LYS A 57 19.15 -6.92 1.56
N TRP A 58 18.21 -6.05 1.19
CA TRP A 58 17.59 -6.09 -0.13
C TRP A 58 18.61 -5.68 -1.19
N ARG A 59 18.40 -6.16 -2.42
CA ARG A 59 19.28 -5.88 -3.54
C ARG A 59 18.54 -5.08 -4.59
N GLU A 60 19.18 -4.04 -5.12
CA GLU A 60 18.67 -3.35 -6.31
C GLU A 60 18.90 -4.28 -7.52
N VAL A 61 17.83 -4.53 -8.27
CA VAL A 61 17.85 -5.36 -9.49
C VAL A 61 17.66 -4.45 -10.70
N GLN A 62 18.11 -4.92 -11.88
CA GLN A 62 18.13 -4.24 -13.18
C GLN A 62 17.20 -3.02 -13.29
N ARG A 63 17.80 -1.87 -13.62
CA ARG A 63 17.09 -0.59 -13.73
C ARG A 63 16.23 -0.53 -15.00
N ASP A 64 14.91 -0.58 -14.82
CA ASP A 64 13.93 -0.05 -15.77
C ASP A 64 13.83 1.46 -15.53
N SER A 65 14.06 2.29 -16.55
CA SER A 65 14.00 3.76 -16.44
C SER A 65 12.61 4.29 -16.03
N ARG A 66 11.57 3.47 -16.15
CA ARG A 66 10.21 3.80 -15.72
C ARG A 66 9.96 3.50 -14.24
N MET A 67 10.88 2.78 -13.59
CA MET A 67 10.80 2.44 -12.17
C MET A 67 11.68 3.38 -11.35
N LEU A 68 11.14 3.93 -10.26
CA LEU A 68 11.91 4.65 -9.27
C LEU A 68 12.95 3.73 -8.64
N PHE A 69 12.53 2.50 -8.30
CA PHE A 69 13.43 1.42 -7.97
C PHE A 69 12.79 0.06 -8.23
N THR A 70 13.64 -0.94 -8.38
CA THR A 70 13.27 -2.36 -8.34
C THR A 70 14.20 -3.03 -7.35
N LEU A 71 13.64 -3.58 -6.27
CA LEU A 71 14.37 -4.30 -5.25
C LEU A 71 13.92 -5.76 -5.20
N GLU A 72 14.82 -6.63 -4.81
CA GLU A 72 14.53 -8.03 -4.52
C GLU A 72 15.08 -8.37 -3.14
N ASN A 73 14.27 -9.04 -2.30
CA ASN A 73 14.75 -9.54 -1.02
C ASN A 73 15.48 -10.88 -1.20
N ALA A 74 16.32 -11.25 -0.24
CA ALA A 74 16.79 -12.62 -0.17
C ALA A 74 15.57 -13.54 0.09
N SER A 75 15.49 -14.67 -0.60
CA SER A 75 14.42 -15.63 -0.36
C SER A 75 14.41 -16.04 1.12
N ILE A 76 13.23 -16.03 1.72
CA ILE A 76 13.03 -16.34 3.14
C ILE A 76 13.40 -17.82 3.30
N TRP A 77 14.44 -18.14 4.07
CA TRP A 77 14.81 -19.55 4.27
C TRP A 77 13.85 -20.20 5.27
N SER A 78 13.22 -21.30 4.89
CA SER A 78 12.45 -22.12 5.83
C SER A 78 13.41 -23.00 6.63
N SER A 79 13.55 -22.73 7.93
CA SER A 79 14.36 -23.56 8.84
C SER A 79 13.82 -24.99 8.96
N THR A 80 12.53 -25.19 8.68
CA THR A 80 11.86 -26.51 8.78
C THR A 80 12.14 -27.41 7.58
N THR A 81 12.32 -26.85 6.39
CA THR A 81 12.48 -27.65 5.15
C THR A 81 13.87 -27.60 4.55
N GLY A 82 14.78 -26.75 5.06
CA GLY A 82 16.13 -26.58 4.50
C GLY A 82 16.15 -25.93 3.11
N HIS A 83 14.99 -25.52 2.58
CA HIS A 83 14.81 -24.91 1.27
C HIS A 83 14.29 -23.46 1.42
N PRO A 84 14.48 -22.61 0.41
CA PRO A 84 13.82 -21.31 0.38
C PRO A 84 12.30 -21.48 0.44
N ALA A 85 11.64 -20.73 1.33
CA ALA A 85 10.21 -20.79 1.62
C ALA A 85 9.32 -20.29 0.46
N GLY A 86 9.92 -19.73 -0.60
CA GLY A 86 9.25 -19.24 -1.80
C GLY A 86 10.18 -18.40 -2.69
N PRO A 87 9.73 -17.98 -3.89
CA PRO A 87 10.49 -17.02 -4.69
C PRO A 87 10.71 -15.72 -3.92
N PRO A 88 11.79 -14.97 -4.18
CA PRO A 88 11.98 -13.68 -3.52
C PRO A 88 10.88 -12.68 -3.93
N LEU A 89 10.54 -11.78 -3.03
CA LEU A 89 9.67 -10.65 -3.29
C LEU A 89 10.42 -9.63 -4.14
N LYS A 90 9.92 -9.42 -5.36
CA LYS A 90 10.34 -8.33 -6.23
C LYS A 90 9.46 -7.11 -6.00
N LEU A 91 9.97 -6.15 -5.22
CA LEU A 91 9.30 -4.88 -4.97
C LEU A 91 9.63 -3.88 -6.08
N GLN A 92 8.61 -3.25 -6.64
CA GLN A 92 8.77 -2.24 -7.67
C GLN A 92 7.91 -1.01 -7.34
N LEU A 93 8.47 0.19 -7.51
CA LEU A 93 7.71 1.43 -7.50
C LEU A 93 8.01 2.23 -8.76
N PRO A 94 6.99 2.79 -9.43
CA PRO A 94 7.19 3.56 -10.66
C PRO A 94 7.74 4.96 -10.37
N VAL A 95 8.37 5.58 -11.36
CA VAL A 95 8.74 7.02 -11.28
C VAL A 95 7.47 7.89 -11.23
N HIS A 96 6.45 7.53 -12.01
CA HIS A 96 5.21 8.29 -12.13
C HIS A 96 4.00 7.50 -11.61
N ALA A 97 3.16 8.15 -10.80
CA ALA A 97 1.93 7.55 -10.26
C ALA A 97 0.95 7.08 -11.35
N SER A 98 0.94 7.72 -12.51
CA SER A 98 0.11 7.31 -13.67
C SER A 98 0.36 5.85 -14.07
N SER A 99 1.55 5.32 -13.81
CA SER A 99 1.89 3.93 -14.10
C SER A 99 1.05 2.90 -13.33
N PHE A 100 0.44 3.27 -12.20
CA PHE A 100 -0.49 2.39 -11.48
C PHE A 100 -1.80 2.20 -12.25
N PHE A 101 -2.19 3.15 -13.08
CA PHE A 101 -3.43 3.12 -13.85
C PHE A 101 -3.26 2.48 -15.24
N SER A 102 -2.02 2.15 -15.60
CA SER A 102 -1.66 1.62 -16.92
C SER A 102 -2.15 0.16 -17.05
N PRO A 103 -3.03 -0.17 -18.03
CA PRO A 103 -3.58 -1.52 -18.18
C PRO A 103 -2.52 -2.61 -18.40
N ASP A 104 -1.44 -2.28 -19.11
CA ASP A 104 -0.28 -3.13 -19.39
C ASP A 104 0.52 -3.50 -18.12
N ARG A 105 0.43 -2.71 -17.06
CA ARG A 105 1.13 -2.96 -15.79
C ARG A 105 0.22 -3.43 -14.66
N ARG A 106 -1.09 -3.54 -14.90
CA ARG A 106 -2.06 -3.98 -13.89
C ARG A 106 -1.66 -5.33 -13.27
N VAL A 107 -1.33 -6.31 -14.10
CA VAL A 107 -0.92 -7.65 -13.63
C VAL A 107 0.37 -7.57 -12.83
N GLN A 108 1.34 -6.76 -13.29
CA GLN A 108 2.60 -6.53 -12.57
C GLN A 108 2.34 -5.99 -11.14
N TRP A 109 1.46 -5.00 -10.99
CA TRP A 109 1.12 -4.45 -9.66
C TRP A 109 0.35 -5.43 -8.80
N GLN A 110 -0.54 -6.23 -9.38
CA GLN A 110 -1.21 -7.32 -8.66
C GLN A 110 -0.19 -8.36 -8.17
N MET A 111 0.80 -8.74 -8.99
CA MET A 111 1.86 -9.66 -8.56
C MET A 111 2.70 -9.13 -7.40
N VAL A 112 2.92 -7.82 -7.33
CA VAL A 112 3.62 -7.20 -6.18
C VAL A 112 2.71 -7.21 -4.95
N PHE A 113 1.55 -6.57 -5.04
CA PHE A 113 0.74 -6.23 -3.87
C PHE A 113 -0.18 -7.35 -3.39
N HIS A 114 -0.65 -8.25 -4.27
CA HIS A 114 -1.48 -9.40 -3.88
C HIS A 114 -0.65 -10.61 -3.47
N SER A 115 0.68 -10.51 -3.40
CA SER A 115 1.52 -11.63 -3.00
C SER A 115 1.48 -11.86 -1.48
N ASP A 116 1.35 -13.12 -1.07
CA ASP A 116 1.46 -13.53 0.34
C ASP A 116 2.79 -13.11 0.97
N ILE A 117 3.84 -13.02 0.15
CA ILE A 117 5.17 -12.59 0.57
C ILE A 117 5.16 -11.11 0.93
N PHE A 118 4.52 -10.23 0.12
CA PHE A 118 4.37 -8.82 0.47
C PHE A 118 3.58 -8.65 1.77
N GLU A 119 2.46 -9.38 1.92
CA GLU A 119 1.64 -9.39 3.13
C GLU A 119 2.40 -9.88 4.38
N SER A 120 3.28 -10.86 4.23
CA SER A 120 4.10 -11.38 5.33
C SER A 120 5.25 -10.43 5.66
N VAL A 121 5.98 -9.96 4.65
CA VAL A 121 7.17 -9.11 4.83
C VAL A 121 6.77 -7.75 5.41
N ARG A 122 5.66 -7.14 5.00
CA ARG A 122 5.21 -5.85 5.58
C ARG A 122 4.94 -5.92 7.08
N LYS A 123 4.67 -7.10 7.64
CA LYS A 123 4.45 -7.26 9.09
C LYS A 123 5.75 -7.28 9.89
N ILE A 124 6.87 -7.64 9.25
CA ILE A 124 8.17 -7.84 9.91
C ILE A 124 9.26 -6.87 9.44
N CYS A 125 9.03 -6.13 8.35
CA CYS A 125 9.96 -5.18 7.76
C CYS A 125 9.30 -3.79 7.70
N PRO A 126 9.60 -2.88 8.67
CA PRO A 126 8.94 -1.58 8.79
C PRO A 126 8.97 -0.73 7.51
N PRO A 127 10.08 -0.65 6.73
CA PRO A 127 10.08 0.15 5.50
C PRO A 127 9.06 -0.34 4.46
N ILE A 128 8.70 -1.63 4.43
CA ILE A 128 7.67 -2.16 3.52
C ILE A 128 6.27 -1.73 3.97
N ALA A 129 6.01 -1.72 5.28
CA ALA A 129 4.78 -1.15 5.82
C ALA A 129 4.69 0.35 5.53
N ASP A 130 5.79 1.08 5.69
CA ASP A 130 5.84 2.52 5.43
C ASP A 130 5.60 2.84 3.96
N ILE A 131 6.09 2.02 3.02
CA ILE A 131 5.77 2.15 1.59
C ILE A 131 4.27 1.98 1.34
N LEU A 132 3.65 0.95 1.91
CA LEU A 132 2.20 0.73 1.80
C LEU A 132 1.43 1.93 2.36
N TYR A 133 1.79 2.41 3.54
CA TYR A 133 1.12 3.52 4.20
C TYR A 133 1.27 4.83 3.43
N LEU A 134 2.47 5.12 2.92
CA LEU A 134 2.70 6.27 2.09
C LEU A 134 1.87 6.22 0.80
N LEU A 135 1.79 5.06 0.14
CA LEU A 135 0.92 4.89 -1.03
C LEU A 135 -0.56 5.11 -0.69
N GLN A 136 -1.02 4.66 0.47
CA GLN A 136 -2.39 4.92 0.95
C GLN A 136 -2.68 6.41 1.19
N CYS A 137 -1.71 7.17 1.68
CA CYS A 137 -1.84 8.63 1.81
C CYS A 137 -1.91 9.33 0.45
N LEU A 138 -1.08 8.89 -0.50
CA LEU A 138 -0.99 9.51 -1.83
C LEU A 138 -2.22 9.20 -2.68
N LEU A 139 -2.65 7.94 -2.64
CA LEU A 139 -3.66 7.33 -3.52
C LEU A 139 -4.67 6.51 -2.67
N PRO A 140 -5.53 7.17 -1.86
CA PRO A 140 -6.53 6.48 -1.05
C PRO A 140 -7.40 5.55 -1.90
N GLY A 141 -7.61 4.33 -1.40
CA GLY A 141 -8.40 3.31 -2.09
C GLY A 141 -7.65 2.49 -3.15
N MET A 142 -6.52 2.97 -3.67
CA MET A 142 -5.77 2.23 -4.69
C MET A 142 -5.11 0.97 -4.13
N ILE A 143 -4.61 1.03 -2.89
CA ILE A 143 -4.06 -0.13 -2.18
C ILE A 143 -4.70 -0.18 -0.80
N THR A 144 -5.41 -1.25 -0.50
CA THR A 144 -6.19 -1.40 0.74
C THR A 144 -5.82 -2.69 1.46
N LEU A 145 -6.14 -2.79 2.74
CA LEU A 145 -6.09 -4.05 3.48
C LEU A 145 -7.50 -4.61 3.58
N VAL A 146 -7.72 -5.84 3.12
CA VAL A 146 -9.02 -6.49 3.10
C VAL A 146 -8.99 -7.71 4.00
N PHE A 147 -9.99 -7.84 4.86
CA PHE A 147 -10.23 -9.01 5.69
C PHE A 147 -11.63 -9.53 5.43
N GLU A 148 -11.75 -10.82 5.14
CA GLU A 148 -13.04 -11.47 4.89
C GLU A 148 -13.34 -12.52 5.94
N GLU A 149 -14.51 -12.36 6.56
CA GLU A 149 -15.04 -13.29 7.54
C GLU A 149 -16.29 -13.97 7.00
N HIS A 150 -16.31 -15.30 7.05
CA HIS A 150 -17.46 -16.09 6.65
C HIS A 150 -18.34 -16.33 7.87
N MET A 151 -19.52 -15.73 7.89
CA MET A 151 -20.49 -15.86 8.98
C MET A 151 -21.57 -16.87 8.56
N PRO A 152 -21.63 -18.07 9.18
CA PRO A 152 -22.61 -19.09 8.83
C PRO A 152 -24.05 -18.53 8.87
N GLY A 153 -24.78 -18.68 7.76
CA GLY A 153 -26.17 -18.19 7.63
C GLY A 153 -26.32 -16.68 7.43
N GLN A 154 -25.25 -15.88 7.44
CA GLN A 154 -25.30 -14.41 7.29
C GLN A 154 -24.52 -13.87 6.09
N GLY A 155 -23.68 -14.71 5.46
CA GLY A 155 -22.90 -14.36 4.27
C GLY A 155 -21.44 -14.04 4.58
N VAL A 156 -20.76 -13.34 3.67
CA VAL A 156 -19.36 -12.95 3.83
C VAL A 156 -19.28 -11.47 4.20
N TYR A 157 -18.62 -11.17 5.31
CA TYR A 157 -18.35 -9.82 5.77
C TYR A 157 -16.95 -9.41 5.33
N ARG A 158 -16.86 -8.37 4.51
CA ARG A 158 -15.60 -7.79 4.05
C ARG A 158 -15.33 -6.50 4.79
N THR A 159 -14.29 -6.50 5.63
CA THR A 159 -13.74 -5.31 6.26
C THR A 159 -12.55 -4.82 5.45
N THR A 160 -12.53 -3.55 5.08
CA THR A 160 -11.43 -2.96 4.30
C THR A 160 -10.89 -1.74 5.02
N ARG A 161 -9.57 -1.65 5.20
CA ARG A 161 -8.87 -0.45 5.67
C ARG A 161 -8.21 0.24 4.49
N GLY A 162 -8.62 1.48 4.22
CA GLY A 162 -8.13 2.26 3.08
C GLY A 162 -7.04 3.27 3.42
N LEU A 163 -6.78 3.49 4.71
CA LEU A 163 -5.80 4.47 5.20
C LEU A 163 -4.82 3.84 6.22
N PRO A 164 -3.67 4.48 6.46
CA PRO A 164 -2.71 4.02 7.46
C PRO A 164 -3.25 4.15 8.90
N PRO A 165 -2.61 3.48 9.88
CA PRO A 165 -2.86 3.71 11.29
C PRO A 165 -2.64 5.19 11.67
N ASP A 166 -3.51 5.73 12.53
CA ASP A 166 -3.44 7.09 13.06
C ASP A 166 -2.09 7.39 13.74
N SER A 167 -1.60 6.44 14.54
CA SER A 167 -0.30 6.53 15.23
C SER A 167 0.87 6.68 14.26
N TRP A 168 0.81 6.01 13.10
CA TRP A 168 1.82 6.16 12.04
C TRP A 168 1.74 7.55 11.40
N VAL A 169 0.54 8.06 11.15
CA VAL A 169 0.34 9.41 10.58
C VAL A 169 0.86 10.48 11.52
N ILE A 170 0.59 10.37 12.82
CA ILE A 170 1.08 11.32 13.84
C ILE A 170 2.61 11.31 13.89
N LYS A 171 3.22 10.11 13.94
CA LYS A 171 4.68 9.95 13.97
C LYS A 171 5.37 10.61 12.75
N ASN A 172 4.72 10.60 11.60
CA ASN A 172 5.28 11.07 10.33
C ASN A 172 4.73 12.45 9.88
N GLU A 173 4.07 13.20 10.77
CA GLU A 173 3.41 14.47 10.46
C GLU A 173 4.28 15.43 9.63
N ARG A 174 5.51 15.69 10.08
CA ARG A 174 6.40 16.65 9.39
C ARG A 174 6.71 16.24 7.95
N GLN A 175 6.91 14.94 7.70
CA GLN A 175 7.19 14.44 6.36
C GLN A 175 5.92 14.44 5.49
N LEU A 176 4.78 14.02 6.06
CA LEU A 176 3.50 14.05 5.36
C LEU A 176 3.09 15.47 4.97
N VAL A 177 3.22 16.46 5.84
CA VAL A 177 2.95 17.88 5.50
C VAL A 177 3.80 18.36 4.33
N ARG A 178 5.07 17.93 4.24
CA ARG A 178 5.94 18.26 3.09
C ARG A 178 5.46 17.60 1.79
N VAL A 179 4.94 16.38 1.87
CA VAL A 179 4.49 15.62 0.70
C VAL A 179 3.11 16.08 0.23
N VAL A 180 2.10 16.05 1.10
CA VAL A 180 0.71 16.30 0.72
C VAL A 180 0.26 17.75 0.90
N GLY A 181 1.02 18.58 1.62
CA GLY A 181 0.63 19.93 2.02
C GLY A 181 -0.19 19.94 3.32
N ILE A 182 -0.21 21.09 4.01
CA ILE A 182 -0.81 21.19 5.35
C ILE A 182 -2.32 20.93 5.36
N ASP A 183 -3.06 21.44 4.38
CA ASP A 183 -4.52 21.30 4.34
C ASP A 183 -4.92 19.85 4.07
N ARG A 184 -4.32 19.22 3.05
CA ARG A 184 -4.55 17.80 2.78
C ARG A 184 -4.07 16.90 3.92
N PHE A 185 -3.00 17.28 4.63
CA PHE A 185 -2.58 16.56 5.83
C PHE A 185 -3.61 16.63 6.96
N ARG A 186 -4.27 17.78 7.17
CA ARG A 186 -5.34 17.90 8.18
C ARG A 186 -6.51 16.96 7.87
N ASP A 187 -6.92 16.90 6.60
CA ASP A 187 -7.98 16.00 6.16
C ASP A 187 -7.57 14.52 6.33
N LEU A 188 -6.35 14.18 5.91
CA LEU A 188 -5.78 12.84 6.10
C LEU A 188 -5.73 12.44 7.57
N ARG A 189 -5.23 13.31 8.45
CA ARG A 189 -5.13 13.06 9.90
C ARG A 189 -6.51 12.81 10.50
N ARG A 190 -7.49 13.64 10.15
CA ARG A 190 -8.88 13.47 10.59
C ARG A 190 -9.44 12.12 10.12
N ALA A 191 -9.26 11.78 8.85
CA ALA A 191 -9.78 10.54 8.29
C ALA A 191 -9.11 9.29 8.90
N CYS A 192 -7.81 9.32 9.18
CA CYS A 192 -7.11 8.22 9.84
C CYS A 192 -7.51 8.03 11.31
N SER A 193 -7.85 9.10 12.03
CA SER A 193 -8.28 9.03 13.43
C SER A 193 -9.73 8.57 13.62
N ASP A 194 -10.51 8.49 12.54
CA ASP A 194 -11.92 8.10 12.57
C ASP A 194 -12.09 6.72 11.92
N THR A 195 -12.50 5.73 12.71
CA THR A 195 -12.73 4.36 12.22
C THR A 195 -13.76 4.30 11.10
N ALA A 196 -14.81 5.12 11.14
CA ALA A 196 -15.84 5.14 10.11
C ALA A 196 -15.31 5.67 8.77
N LEU A 197 -14.29 6.53 8.79
CA LEU A 197 -13.68 7.09 7.58
C LEU A 197 -12.54 6.22 7.06
N SER A 198 -11.77 5.58 7.95
CA SER A 198 -10.61 4.76 7.60
C SER A 198 -10.93 3.30 7.27
N TYR A 199 -12.09 2.79 7.69
CA TYR A 199 -12.54 1.41 7.44
C TYR A 199 -13.90 1.36 6.76
N SER A 200 -14.10 0.43 5.83
CA SER A 200 -15.41 0.07 5.27
C SER A 200 -15.80 -1.36 5.62
N LEU A 201 -17.08 -1.56 5.94
CA LEU A 201 -17.69 -2.89 6.09
C LEU A 201 -18.68 -3.11 4.95
N GLN A 202 -18.57 -4.24 4.26
CA GLN A 202 -19.49 -4.66 3.20
C GLN A 202 -20.00 -6.07 3.48
N VAL A 203 -21.30 -6.29 3.28
CA VAL A 203 -21.90 -7.64 3.33
C VAL A 203 -22.04 -8.15 1.92
N ILE A 204 -21.23 -9.15 1.57
CA ILE A 204 -21.28 -9.83 0.28
C ILE A 204 -22.29 -10.97 0.44
N ARG A 205 -23.53 -10.70 -0.02
CA ARG A 205 -24.56 -11.74 -0.13
C ARG A 205 -24.19 -12.65 -1.29
N GLN A 206 -24.16 -13.96 -1.02
CA GLN A 206 -24.11 -14.99 -2.07
C GLN A 206 -25.47 -15.13 -2.74
#